data_AF-A0A4R2JJH4-F1
#
_entry.id   AF-A0A4R2JJH4-F1
#
_cell.length_a   1.000
_cell.length_b   1.000
_cell.length_c   1.000
_cell.angle_alpha   90.00
_cell.angle_beta   90.00
_cell.angle_gamma   90.00
#
_symmetry.space_group_name_H-M   'P 1'
#
loop_
_entity.id
_entity.type
_entity.pdbx_description
1 polymer ?
#
loop_
_entity_poly.entity_id
_entity_poly.type
_entity_poly.pdbx_seq_one_letter_code
_entity_poly.pdbx_strand_id
1 'polypeptide(L)'
;MDTDKLPALVHMAAFACGPGADLADGFPDVSDGCCLGRVEDGPASCTCWRPVYDLEQQPIDEHARQLLADGIQPNTRTQMCGDCAYRPHSPEMSGDPTYAGDADHLEQLARDAWRFWCHQGMRIPVKWVHPTGAEVPGHAGSYQPPMDTRLGVPFRADGTPAELCAGWDARRRAVAHQETRTP
;
A
#
# COMPACT_ATOMS: atom_id res chain seq x y z
N MET A 1 -10.80 35.88 11.68
CA MET A 1 -11.05 34.61 10.97
C MET A 1 -9.71 34.20 10.41
N ASP A 2 -8.95 33.45 11.20
CA ASP A 2 -7.61 32.98 10.86
C ASP A 2 -7.72 31.69 10.05
N THR A 3 -7.35 31.75 8.77
CA THR A 3 -7.23 30.59 7.88
C THR A 3 -5.79 30.06 7.76
N ASP A 4 -4.84 30.60 8.54
CA ASP A 4 -3.41 30.30 8.43
C ASP A 4 -2.89 29.30 9.48
N LYS A 5 -3.54 28.14 9.59
CA LYS A 5 -2.96 26.97 10.27
C LYS A 5 -3.28 25.69 9.51
N LEU A 6 -2.63 25.50 8.36
CA LEU A 6 -2.34 24.14 7.90
C LEU A 6 -1.24 23.59 8.81
N PRO A 7 -1.48 22.55 9.64
CA PRO A 7 -0.42 21.97 10.41
C PRO A 7 0.59 21.33 9.44
N ALA A 8 1.81 21.87 9.46
CA ALA A 8 3.00 21.17 9.07
C ALA A 8 3.09 19.91 9.92
N LEU A 9 2.74 18.77 9.31
CA LEU A 9 3.14 17.39 9.61
C LEU A 9 2.36 16.52 8.63
N VAL A 10 2.87 16.41 7.39
CA VAL A 10 2.66 15.21 6.57
C VAL A 10 3.40 14.09 7.29
N HIS A 11 2.85 13.64 8.42
CA HIS A 11 3.17 12.31 8.92
C HIS A 11 2.71 11.37 7.81
N MET A 12 3.64 10.52 7.39
CA MET A 12 3.50 9.42 6.44
C MET A 12 2.39 8.48 6.93
N ALA A 13 1.15 8.94 6.79
CA ALA A 13 -0.05 8.22 7.11
C ALA A 13 -0.13 7.04 6.15
N ALA A 14 0.09 5.86 6.73
CA ALA A 14 -0.28 4.57 6.16
C ALA A 14 0.38 4.21 4.83
N PHE A 15 1.67 3.92 4.89
CA PHE A 15 2.30 2.95 3.99
C PHE A 15 1.80 1.53 4.29
N ALA A 16 0.49 1.27 4.14
CA ALA A 16 -0.06 -0.09 4.17
C ALA A 16 0.21 -0.85 2.85
N CYS A 17 0.92 -0.23 1.90
CA CYS A 17 1.32 -0.82 0.61
C CYS A 17 2.80 -0.57 0.28
N GLY A 18 3.71 -0.78 1.24
CA GLY A 18 5.16 -1.00 1.03
C GLY A 18 6.10 -0.05 1.81
N PRO A 19 7.37 -0.43 2.13
CA PRO A 19 8.10 -1.65 1.78
C PRO A 19 8.28 -2.61 2.96
N GLY A 20 8.40 -3.90 2.68
CA GLY A 20 8.61 -4.93 3.68
C GLY A 20 7.43 -5.89 3.80
N ALA A 21 7.00 -6.49 2.69
CA ALA A 21 6.64 -7.89 2.86
C ALA A 21 7.96 -8.56 3.18
N ASP A 22 8.21 -8.84 4.46
CA ASP A 22 9.23 -9.77 4.86
C ASP A 22 8.99 -11.01 3.99
N LEU A 23 9.90 -11.25 3.05
CA LEU A 23 10.02 -12.57 2.48
C LEU A 23 10.19 -13.46 3.72
N ALA A 24 9.25 -14.38 3.95
CA ALA A 24 9.17 -15.12 5.20
C ALA A 24 10.49 -15.81 5.58
N ASP A 25 11.38 -16.02 4.61
CA ASP A 25 12.71 -16.63 4.75
C ASP A 25 13.89 -15.68 4.42
N GLY A 26 13.62 -14.39 4.19
CA GLY A 26 14.60 -13.40 3.76
C GLY A 26 15.10 -13.62 2.32
N PHE A 27 15.91 -12.68 1.82
CA PHE A 27 16.64 -12.90 0.57
C PHE A 27 17.86 -13.80 0.83
N PRO A 28 18.08 -14.86 0.05
CA PRO A 28 19.26 -15.69 0.22
C PRO A 28 20.53 -14.87 0.00
N ASP A 29 21.58 -15.28 0.69
CA ASP A 29 22.92 -14.80 0.42
C ASP A 29 23.37 -15.32 -0.95
N VAL A 30 23.40 -14.44 -1.96
CA VAL A 30 23.65 -14.81 -3.36
C VAL A 30 25.00 -14.36 -3.94
N SER A 31 25.82 -13.62 -3.17
CA SER A 31 27.21 -13.22 -3.53
C SER A 31 27.81 -12.21 -2.55
N ASP A 32 29.00 -12.47 -2.00
CA ASP A 32 29.73 -11.50 -1.18
C ASP A 32 29.97 -10.17 -1.91
N GLY A 33 29.57 -9.07 -1.27
CA GLY A 33 29.95 -7.71 -1.68
C GLY A 33 29.27 -7.15 -2.94
N CYS A 34 28.16 -7.73 -3.43
CA CYS A 34 27.56 -7.30 -4.71
C CYS A 34 26.99 -5.87 -4.73
N CYS A 35 26.60 -5.30 -3.58
CA CYS A 35 26.18 -3.91 -3.48
C CYS A 35 26.44 -3.35 -2.08
N LEU A 36 26.53 -2.01 -1.97
CA LEU A 36 26.80 -1.31 -0.71
C LEU A 36 25.76 -1.64 0.36
N GLY A 37 24.47 -1.64 0.01
CA GLY A 37 23.40 -1.95 0.96
C GLY A 37 23.53 -3.32 1.60
N ARG A 38 23.99 -4.32 0.84
CA ARG A 38 24.29 -5.64 1.42
C ARG A 38 25.51 -5.61 2.35
N VAL A 39 26.56 -4.89 1.97
CA VAL A 39 27.80 -4.82 2.75
C VAL A 39 27.56 -4.13 4.09
N GLU A 40 26.74 -3.08 4.10
CA GLU A 40 26.45 -2.28 5.29
C GLU A 40 25.36 -2.92 6.17
N ASP A 41 24.28 -3.41 5.56
CA ASP A 41 23.06 -3.79 6.29
C ASP A 41 22.66 -5.28 6.11
N GLY A 42 23.49 -6.08 5.44
CA GLY A 42 23.30 -7.52 5.25
C GLY A 42 22.42 -7.91 4.05
N PRO A 43 22.19 -9.22 3.82
CA PRO A 43 21.57 -9.74 2.59
C PRO A 43 20.18 -9.18 2.27
N ALA A 44 19.37 -8.85 3.29
CA ALA A 44 18.03 -8.30 3.12
C ALA A 44 18.02 -6.89 2.48
N SER A 45 19.12 -6.15 2.63
CA SER A 45 19.28 -4.79 2.07
C SER A 45 19.92 -4.79 0.68
N CYS A 46 20.01 -5.95 0.04
CA CYS A 46 20.55 -6.07 -1.31
C CYS A 46 19.63 -5.40 -2.33
N THR A 47 20.08 -4.28 -2.92
CA THR A 47 19.31 -3.52 -3.92
C THR A 47 19.41 -4.10 -5.34
N CYS A 48 20.19 -5.16 -5.53
CA CYS A 48 20.31 -5.85 -6.82
C CYS A 48 19.08 -6.69 -7.17
N TRP A 49 18.26 -7.06 -6.18
CA TRP A 49 17.01 -7.78 -6.41
C TRP A 49 16.03 -6.92 -7.22
N ARG A 50 15.57 -7.46 -8.35
CA ARG A 50 14.57 -6.82 -9.20
C ARG A 50 13.26 -7.60 -9.14
N PRO A 51 12.12 -6.93 -8.90
CA PRO A 51 10.83 -7.60 -8.90
C PRO A 51 10.43 -7.94 -10.35
N VAL A 52 9.81 -9.09 -10.50
CA VAL A 52 9.01 -9.45 -11.68
C VAL A 52 7.56 -9.35 -11.23
N TYR A 53 6.78 -8.49 -11.89
CA TYR A 53 5.40 -8.21 -11.53
C TYR A 53 4.42 -9.12 -12.27
N ASP A 54 3.23 -9.32 -11.68
CA ASP A 54 2.09 -9.96 -12.34
C ASP A 54 1.50 -9.11 -13.48
N LEU A 55 1.53 -7.79 -13.30
CA LEU A 55 0.99 -6.80 -14.24
C LEU A 55 2.08 -5.85 -14.73
N GLU A 56 2.03 -5.53 -16.02
CA GLU A 56 2.84 -4.46 -16.61
C GLU A 56 2.23 -3.10 -16.25
N GLN A 57 3.08 -2.18 -15.77
CA GLN A 57 2.64 -0.83 -15.41
C GLN A 57 2.58 0.08 -16.64
N GLN A 58 1.38 0.55 -16.96
CA GLN A 58 1.15 1.61 -17.93
C GLN A 58 1.55 2.98 -17.36
N PRO A 59 1.91 3.95 -18.23
CA PRO A 59 2.10 5.33 -17.81
C PRO A 59 0.88 5.88 -17.07
N ILE A 60 1.13 6.71 -16.05
CA ILE A 60 0.05 7.37 -15.30
C ILE A 60 -0.78 8.23 -16.25
N ASP A 61 -2.10 8.05 -16.24
CA ASP A 61 -3.06 8.87 -16.96
C ASP A 61 -2.98 10.32 -16.45
N GLU A 62 -2.47 11.21 -17.30
CA GLU A 62 -2.29 12.63 -16.99
C GLU A 62 -3.63 13.34 -16.77
N HIS A 63 -4.69 12.93 -17.48
CA HIS A 63 -6.01 13.52 -17.29
C HIS A 63 -6.55 13.17 -15.91
N ALA A 64 -6.47 11.89 -15.53
CA ALA A 64 -6.88 11.46 -14.20
C ALA A 64 -6.06 12.14 -13.08
N ARG A 65 -4.76 12.36 -13.32
CA ARG A 65 -3.89 13.11 -12.41
C ARG A 65 -4.33 14.57 -12.27
N GLN A 66 -4.69 15.23 -13.36
CA GLN A 66 -5.20 16.60 -13.32
C GLN A 66 -6.51 16.70 -12.52
N LEU A 67 -7.45 15.77 -12.73
CA LEU A 67 -8.69 15.74 -11.95
C LEU A 67 -8.42 15.66 -10.43
N LEU A 68 -7.44 14.85 -10.02
CA LEU A 68 -7.02 14.78 -8.62
C LEU A 68 -6.42 16.09 -8.10
N ALA A 69 -5.60 16.76 -8.92
CA ALA A 69 -5.03 18.07 -8.59
C ALA A 69 -6.11 19.14 -8.43
N ASP A 70 -7.20 19.04 -9.18
CA ASP A 70 -8.39 19.90 -9.08
C ASP A 70 -9.30 19.54 -7.88
N GLY A 71 -8.90 18.55 -7.07
CA GLY A 71 -9.59 18.12 -5.86
C GLY A 71 -10.70 17.07 -6.10
N ILE A 72 -10.88 16.60 -7.32
CA ILE A 72 -11.83 15.53 -7.65
C ILE A 72 -11.30 14.22 -7.06
N GLN A 73 -12.07 13.65 -6.14
CA GLN A 73 -11.66 12.44 -5.43
C GLN A 73 -11.87 11.20 -6.30
N PRO A 74 -11.00 10.17 -6.19
CA PRO A 74 -11.26 8.86 -6.77
C PRO A 74 -12.56 8.27 -6.23
N ASN A 75 -13.19 7.42 -7.04
CA ASN A 75 -14.36 6.68 -6.60
C ASN A 75 -14.02 5.77 -5.42
N THR A 76 -15.00 5.55 -4.53
CA THR A 76 -14.96 4.40 -3.64
C THR A 76 -15.44 3.17 -4.39
N ARG A 77 -14.77 2.03 -4.21
CA ARG A 77 -15.28 0.76 -4.74
C ARG A 77 -16.70 0.50 -4.26
N THR A 78 -17.52 -0.03 -5.16
CA THR A 78 -18.90 -0.43 -4.84
C THR A 78 -18.96 -1.64 -3.92
N GLN A 79 -17.94 -2.50 -3.96
CA GLN A 79 -17.83 -3.72 -3.16
C GLN A 79 -16.40 -3.96 -2.71
N MET A 80 -16.25 -4.67 -1.59
CA MET A 80 -14.94 -5.12 -1.09
C MET A 80 -14.29 -6.05 -2.13
N CYS A 81 -13.02 -5.81 -2.49
CA CYS A 81 -12.24 -6.75 -3.31
C CYS A 81 -12.06 -8.10 -2.59
N GLY A 82 -11.61 -9.14 -3.29
CA GLY A 82 -11.53 -10.50 -2.73
C GLY A 82 -10.59 -10.61 -1.53
N ASP A 83 -9.53 -9.83 -1.55
CA ASP A 83 -8.41 -9.72 -0.61
C ASP A 83 -8.50 -8.47 0.27
N CYS A 84 -9.69 -7.88 0.40
CA CYS A 84 -9.87 -6.65 1.17
C CYS A 84 -9.49 -6.83 2.65
N ALA A 85 -8.55 -6.00 3.13
CA ALA A 85 -8.06 -6.00 4.51
C ALA A 85 -9.15 -5.81 5.58
N TYR A 86 -10.30 -5.22 5.24
CA TYR A 86 -11.43 -5.03 6.17
C TYR A 86 -12.44 -6.20 6.17
N ARG A 87 -12.18 -7.28 5.42
CA ARG A 87 -13.04 -8.47 5.48
C ARG A 87 -12.92 -9.13 6.85
N PRO A 88 -14.02 -9.70 7.38
CA PRO A 88 -13.93 -10.62 8.50
C PRO A 88 -12.92 -11.73 8.17
N HIS A 89 -11.99 -11.98 9.08
CA HIS A 89 -10.93 -12.99 8.94
C HIS A 89 -9.93 -12.75 7.79
N SER A 90 -9.77 -11.51 7.31
CA SER A 90 -8.60 -11.16 6.51
C SER A 90 -7.32 -11.39 7.32
N PRO A 91 -6.16 -11.63 6.67
CA PRO A 91 -4.88 -11.75 7.35
C PRO A 91 -4.60 -10.59 8.30
N GLU A 92 -4.85 -9.35 7.85
CA GLU A 92 -4.64 -8.13 8.63
C GLU A 92 -5.56 -8.06 9.87
N MET A 93 -6.83 -8.47 9.73
CA MET A 93 -7.77 -8.51 10.86
C MET A 93 -7.48 -9.67 11.83
N SER A 94 -6.78 -10.70 11.37
CA SER A 94 -6.35 -11.84 12.19
C SER A 94 -5.01 -11.61 12.89
N GLY A 95 -4.29 -10.54 12.54
CA GLY A 95 -2.95 -10.25 13.05
C GLY A 95 -1.89 -11.20 12.50
N ASP A 96 -2.03 -11.64 11.25
CA ASP A 96 -1.02 -12.46 10.58
C ASP A 96 0.29 -11.65 10.45
N PRO A 97 1.41 -12.10 11.05
CA PRO A 97 2.66 -11.34 11.05
C PRO A 97 3.30 -11.22 9.66
N THR A 98 2.82 -11.98 8.66
CA THR A 98 3.33 -11.92 7.28
C THR A 98 2.67 -10.81 6.46
N TYR A 99 1.59 -10.21 6.96
CA TYR A 99 0.89 -9.10 6.31
C TYR A 99 1.16 -7.77 7.02
N ALA A 100 1.22 -6.70 6.24
CA ALA A 100 1.41 -5.37 6.79
C ALA A 100 0.09 -4.85 7.37
N GLY A 101 0.12 -4.51 8.66
CA GLY A 101 -1.02 -3.96 9.38
C GLY A 101 -1.71 -4.98 10.27
N ASP A 102 -2.33 -4.47 11.33
CA ASP A 102 -3.12 -5.23 12.29
C ASP A 102 -4.51 -4.61 12.45
N ALA A 103 -5.39 -5.32 13.14
CA ALA A 103 -6.77 -4.89 13.36
C ALA A 103 -6.87 -3.52 14.06
N ASP A 104 -5.99 -3.23 15.01
CA ASP A 104 -6.00 -1.97 15.76
C ASP A 104 -5.56 -0.80 14.87
N HIS A 105 -4.55 -1.02 14.02
CA HIS A 105 -4.11 -0.03 13.04
C HIS A 105 -5.19 0.26 12.01
N LEU A 106 -5.84 -0.76 11.44
CA LEU A 106 -6.95 -0.57 10.50
C LEU A 106 -8.11 0.19 11.15
N GLU A 107 -8.45 -0.16 12.39
CA GLU A 107 -9.46 0.54 13.16
C GLU A 107 -9.10 2.03 13.37
N GLN A 108 -7.85 2.33 13.67
CA GLN A 108 -7.36 3.69 13.82
C GLN A 108 -7.45 4.48 12.50
N LEU A 109 -7.09 3.88 11.37
CA LEU A 109 -7.23 4.52 10.05
C LEU A 109 -8.69 4.88 9.72
N ALA A 110 -9.62 4.01 10.11
CA ALA A 110 -11.04 4.28 9.95
C ALA A 110 -11.53 5.41 10.86
N ARG A 111 -11.05 5.48 12.12
CA ARG A 111 -11.38 6.55 13.08
C ARG A 111 -10.85 7.91 12.65
N ASP A 112 -9.58 7.98 12.27
CA ASP A 112 -8.94 9.23 11.87
C ASP A 112 -9.35 9.70 10.46
N ALA A 113 -10.21 8.93 9.78
CA ALA A 113 -10.60 9.13 8.39
C ALA A 113 -9.39 9.22 7.43
N TRP A 114 -8.28 8.55 7.78
CA TRP A 114 -7.12 8.44 6.90
C TRP A 114 -7.47 7.53 5.73
N ARG A 115 -7.24 8.02 4.50
CA ARG A 115 -7.64 7.31 3.29
C ARG A 115 -6.98 5.94 3.22
N PHE A 116 -7.78 4.93 2.89
CA PHE A 116 -7.30 3.58 2.62
C PHE A 116 -7.64 3.20 1.18
N TRP A 117 -6.61 2.99 0.38
CA TRP A 117 -6.73 2.69 -1.04
C TRP A 117 -6.99 1.21 -1.28
N CYS A 118 -7.81 0.88 -2.27
CA CYS A 118 -7.99 -0.49 -2.70
C CYS A 118 -6.86 -0.92 -3.62
N HIS A 119 -6.17 -2.00 -3.26
CA HIS A 119 -5.15 -2.65 -4.07
C HIS A 119 -5.61 -3.35 -5.36
N GLN A 120 -6.92 -3.45 -5.63
CA GLN A 120 -7.41 -4.09 -6.84
C GLN A 120 -6.86 -3.40 -8.10
N GLY A 121 -6.18 -4.18 -8.94
CA GLY A 121 -5.56 -3.68 -10.16
C GLY A 121 -4.19 -3.01 -9.94
N MET A 122 -3.66 -3.03 -8.72
CA MET A 122 -2.24 -2.73 -8.47
C MET A 122 -1.40 -3.96 -8.82
N ARG A 123 -0.17 -3.70 -9.30
CA ARG A 123 0.81 -4.77 -9.53
C ARG A 123 1.35 -5.32 -8.22
N ILE A 124 1.72 -6.59 -8.24
CA ILE A 124 2.37 -7.32 -7.15
C ILE A 124 3.57 -8.09 -7.69
N PRO A 125 4.74 -8.09 -7.00
CA PRO A 125 5.85 -8.95 -7.37
C PRO A 125 5.43 -10.41 -7.24
N VAL A 126 5.51 -11.18 -8.33
CA VAL A 126 5.33 -12.64 -8.30
C VAL A 126 6.63 -13.37 -7.93
N LYS A 127 7.77 -12.75 -8.24
CA LYS A 127 9.10 -13.19 -7.83
C LYS A 127 10.10 -12.04 -7.85
N TRP A 128 11.26 -12.27 -7.25
CA TRP A 128 12.42 -11.40 -7.30
C TRP A 128 13.57 -12.13 -7.96
N VAL A 129 14.31 -11.43 -8.82
CA VAL A 129 15.42 -11.99 -9.59
C VAL A 129 16.68 -11.18 -9.29
N HIS A 130 17.76 -11.89 -8.96
CA HIS A 130 19.09 -11.31 -8.77
C HIS A 130 19.93 -11.45 -10.06
N PRO A 131 20.87 -10.54 -10.36
CA PRO A 131 21.75 -10.66 -11.53
C PRO A 131 22.59 -11.94 -11.61
N THR A 132 22.77 -12.65 -10.49
CA THR A 132 23.43 -13.97 -10.46
C THR A 132 22.54 -15.12 -10.95
N GLY A 133 21.26 -14.85 -11.22
CA GLY A 133 20.26 -15.85 -11.61
C GLY A 133 19.46 -16.46 -10.46
N ALA A 134 19.73 -16.06 -9.21
CA ALA A 134 18.93 -16.49 -8.07
C ALA A 134 17.51 -15.89 -8.12
N GLU A 135 16.52 -16.67 -7.69
CA GLU A 135 15.12 -16.28 -7.67
C GLU A 135 14.49 -16.55 -6.29
N VAL A 136 13.59 -15.67 -5.85
CA VAL A 136 12.79 -15.84 -4.62
C VAL A 136 11.33 -15.56 -4.94
N PRO A 137 10.36 -16.36 -4.45
CA PRO A 137 8.94 -16.06 -4.65
C PRO A 137 8.55 -14.71 -4.04
N GLY A 138 7.59 -14.03 -4.66
CA GLY A 138 6.97 -12.85 -4.08
C GLY A 138 5.91 -13.20 -3.03
N HIS A 139 5.59 -12.25 -2.15
CA HIS A 139 4.54 -12.40 -1.14
C HIS A 139 3.21 -11.86 -1.65
N ALA A 140 2.11 -12.59 -1.42
CA ALA A 140 0.77 -12.28 -1.95
C ALA A 140 0.15 -10.98 -1.43
N GLY A 141 0.68 -10.41 -0.33
CA GLY A 141 0.29 -9.09 0.18
C GLY A 141 1.21 -7.93 -0.25
N SER A 142 2.27 -8.18 -1.04
CA SER A 142 3.31 -7.17 -1.33
C SER A 142 2.95 -6.26 -2.51
N TYR A 143 1.78 -5.65 -2.48
CA TYR A 143 1.38 -4.70 -3.53
C TYR A 143 2.37 -3.53 -3.62
N GLN A 144 2.82 -3.22 -4.84
CA GLN A 144 3.82 -2.16 -5.10
C GLN A 144 3.34 -1.23 -6.22
N PRO A 145 2.24 -0.49 -6.01
CA PRO A 145 1.79 0.51 -6.96
C PRO A 145 2.83 1.64 -7.08
N PRO A 146 2.96 2.26 -8.26
CA PRO A 146 3.54 3.59 -8.33
C PRO A 146 2.73 4.58 -7.49
N MET A 147 3.43 5.48 -6.79
CA MET A 147 2.84 6.56 -6.01
C MET A 147 3.10 7.89 -6.69
N ASP A 148 2.08 8.73 -6.90
CA ASP A 148 2.32 10.17 -7.09
C ASP A 148 2.52 10.80 -5.72
N THR A 149 3.77 11.07 -5.36
CA THR A 149 4.15 11.59 -4.04
C THR A 149 3.63 13.01 -3.77
N ARG A 150 3.23 13.76 -4.80
CA ARG A 150 2.64 15.09 -4.63
C ARG A 150 1.17 15.03 -4.25
N LEU A 151 0.47 13.99 -4.74
CA LEU A 151 -0.97 13.79 -4.50
C LEU A 151 -1.25 12.77 -3.38
N GLY A 152 -0.27 11.93 -3.03
CA GLY A 152 -0.43 10.86 -2.04
C GLY A 152 -1.38 9.75 -2.52
N VAL A 153 -1.49 9.54 -3.84
CA VAL A 153 -2.41 8.58 -4.46
C VAL A 153 -1.61 7.48 -5.16
N PRO A 154 -1.88 6.19 -4.86
CA PRO A 154 -1.35 5.08 -5.64
C PRO A 154 -2.08 4.95 -6.97
N PHE A 155 -1.37 4.44 -7.97
CA PHE A 155 -1.93 4.17 -9.29
C PHE A 155 -2.01 2.67 -9.56
N ARG A 156 -3.08 2.27 -10.25
CA ARG A 156 -3.29 0.93 -10.77
C ARG A 156 -2.33 0.67 -11.93
N ALA A 157 -2.16 -0.59 -12.29
CA ALA A 157 -1.31 -1.01 -13.40
C ALA A 157 -1.76 -0.44 -14.75
N ASP A 158 -3.04 -0.12 -14.92
CA ASP A 158 -3.58 0.54 -16.12
C ASP A 158 -3.30 2.06 -16.18
N GLY A 159 -2.59 2.62 -15.20
CA GLY A 159 -2.22 4.03 -15.14
C GLY A 159 -3.28 4.94 -14.51
N THR A 160 -4.44 4.42 -14.13
CA THR A 160 -5.49 5.21 -13.47
C THR A 160 -5.32 5.23 -11.93
N PRO A 161 -5.90 6.22 -11.24
CA PRO A 161 -5.84 6.29 -9.77
C PRO A 161 -6.47 5.07 -9.10
N ALA A 162 -5.94 4.68 -7.95
CA ALA A 162 -6.60 3.70 -7.09
C ALA A 162 -7.94 4.23 -6.58
N GLU A 163 -8.88 3.31 -6.42
CA GLU A 163 -10.16 3.59 -5.78
C GLU A 163 -10.01 3.56 -4.25
N LEU A 164 -10.89 4.25 -3.53
CA LEU A 164 -10.99 4.08 -2.08
C LEU A 164 -11.56 2.69 -1.76
N CYS A 165 -11.05 2.08 -0.69
CA CYS A 165 -11.48 0.77 -0.24
C CYS A 165 -12.91 0.81 0.32
N ALA A 166 -13.79 -0.04 -0.23
CA ALA A 166 -15.17 -0.16 0.21
C ALA A 166 -15.30 -0.57 1.68
N GLY A 167 -14.43 -1.49 2.14
CA GLY A 167 -14.45 -2.00 3.51
C GLY A 167 -14.04 -0.92 4.52
N TRP A 168 -12.97 -0.19 4.24
CA TRP A 168 -12.56 0.97 5.02
C TRP A 168 -13.65 2.03 5.09
N ASP A 169 -14.22 2.41 3.94
CA ASP A 169 -15.22 3.47 3.88
C ASP A 169 -16.51 3.09 4.62
N ALA A 170 -16.92 1.80 4.54
CA ALA A 170 -17.99 1.27 5.37
C ALA A 170 -17.66 1.35 6.87
N ARG A 171 -16.43 0.97 7.26
CA ARG A 171 -16.01 1.02 8.67
C ARG A 171 -15.94 2.46 9.20
N ARG A 172 -15.32 3.38 8.47
CA ARG A 172 -15.24 4.82 8.80
C ARG A 172 -16.63 5.42 9.02
N ARG A 173 -17.59 5.13 8.13
CA ARG A 173 -18.98 5.57 8.32
C ARG A 173 -19.60 4.99 9.58
N ALA A 174 -19.38 3.70 9.86
CA ALA A 174 -19.92 3.05 11.05
C ALA A 174 -19.38 3.70 12.34
N VAL A 175 -18.08 4.01 12.38
CA VAL A 175 -17.45 4.74 13.51
C VAL A 175 -18.06 6.13 13.70
N ALA A 176 -18.16 6.92 12.64
CA ALA A 176 -18.77 8.26 12.72
C ALA A 176 -20.23 8.20 13.21
N HIS A 177 -20.99 7.17 12.81
CA HIS A 177 -22.34 6.93 13.33
C HIS A 177 -22.37 6.54 14.81
N GLN A 178 -21.34 5.87 15.34
CA GLN A 178 -21.26 5.53 16.76
C GLN A 178 -20.96 6.77 17.61
N GLU A 179 -20.03 7.63 17.16
CA GLU A 179 -19.66 8.86 17.87
C GLU A 179 -20.83 9.84 18.01
N THR A 180 -21.64 9.98 16.96
CA THR A 180 -22.85 10.83 16.99
C THR A 180 -23.98 10.31 17.88
N ARG A 181 -23.91 9.04 18.32
CA ARG A 181 -24.94 8.39 19.14
C ARG A 181 -24.60 8.30 20.63
N THR A 182 -23.38 8.65 21.01
CA THR A 182 -22.95 8.70 22.41
C THR A 182 -23.15 10.14 22.92
N PRO A 183 -24.17 10.41 23.76
CA PRO A 183 -24.44 11.74 24.31
C PRO A 183 -23.39 12.18 25.34
#